data_AF-A0A1E4FLG4-F1
#
_entry.id   AF-A0A1E4FLG4-F1
#
_cell.length_a   1.000
_cell.length_b   1.000
_cell.length_c   1.000
_cell.angle_alpha   90.00
_cell.angle_beta   90.00
_cell.angle_gamma   90.00
#
_symmetry.space_group_name_H-M   'P 1'
#
loop_
_entity.id
_entity.type
_entity.pdbx_description
1 polymer ?
#
loop_
_entity_poly.entity_id
_entity_poly.type
_entity_poly.pdbx_seq_one_letter_code
_entity_poly.pdbx_strand_id
1 'polypeptide(L)'
;MVFDTLKQRMGGTDQLNPMQIAQHTLFTAREKLDLLNQLKAEATGAEVEGNRVAFEPAEIDEAIAHVRKGVANGVGTETVFKGDF
;
A
#
# COMPACT_ATOMS: atom_id res chain seq x y z
N MET A 1 12.38 -5.93 11.90
CA MET A 1 11.04 -6.07 11.29
C MET A 1 11.15 -5.61 9.84
N VAL A 2 10.82 -6.44 8.86
CA VAL A 2 10.98 -6.12 7.41
C VAL A 2 10.06 -4.97 6.97
N PHE A 3 8.91 -4.83 7.62
CA PHE A 3 7.91 -3.78 7.36
C PHE A 3 8.46 -2.38 7.65
N ASP A 4 9.11 -2.18 8.80
CA ASP A 4 9.65 -0.89 9.22
C ASP A 4 10.78 -0.43 8.29
N THR A 5 11.65 -1.36 7.89
CA THR A 5 12.74 -1.09 6.94
C THR A 5 12.26 -0.74 5.54
N LEU A 6 11.15 -1.33 5.06
CA LEU A 6 10.59 -0.98 3.76
C LEU A 6 9.85 0.35 3.81
N LYS A 7 9.12 0.66 4.90
CA LYS A 7 8.48 1.96 5.09
C LYS A 7 9.53 3.10 5.14
N GLN A 8 10.63 2.86 5.83
CA GLN A 8 11.77 3.78 5.88
C GLN A 8 12.45 3.94 4.52
N ARG A 9 12.41 2.89 3.67
CA ARG A 9 12.90 2.93 2.28
C ARG A 9 11.89 3.52 1.29
N MET A 10 10.58 3.40 1.53
CA MET A 10 9.53 4.08 0.74
C MET A 10 9.55 5.60 0.94
N GLY A 11 9.98 6.07 2.12
CA GLY A 11 10.31 7.49 2.33
C GLY A 11 11.59 7.95 1.61
N GLY A 12 12.36 7.03 1.02
CA GLY A 12 13.64 7.29 0.37
C GLY A 12 13.65 6.84 -1.09
N THR A 13 13.34 7.77 -1.99
CA THR A 13 13.67 7.74 -3.44
C THR A 13 12.95 6.70 -4.31
N ASP A 14 12.43 5.60 -3.76
CA ASP A 14 11.71 4.57 -4.52
C ASP A 14 10.21 4.64 -4.24
N GLN A 15 9.53 5.55 -4.94
CA GLN A 15 8.06 5.67 -4.90
C GLN A 15 7.43 4.43 -5.55
N LEU A 16 7.20 3.39 -4.73
CA LEU A 16 6.44 2.22 -5.16
C LEU A 16 5.04 2.66 -5.62
N ASN A 17 4.68 2.25 -6.84
CA ASN A 17 3.38 2.58 -7.40
C ASN A 17 2.26 1.94 -6.55
N PRO A 18 1.09 2.59 -6.41
CA PRO A 18 -0.01 2.08 -5.59
C PRO A 18 -0.37 0.62 -5.92
N MET A 19 -0.39 0.28 -7.21
CA MET A 19 -0.69 -1.07 -7.66
C MET A 19 0.40 -2.09 -7.30
N GLN A 20 1.67 -1.69 -7.24
CA GLN A 20 2.77 -2.56 -6.80
C GLN A 20 2.63 -2.89 -5.31
N ILE A 21 2.22 -1.92 -4.49
CA ILE A 21 1.92 -2.15 -3.06
C ILE A 21 0.76 -3.14 -2.94
N ALA A 22 -0.31 -2.97 -3.72
CA ALA A 22 -1.47 -3.85 -3.70
C ALA A 22 -1.12 -5.32 -4.05
N GLN A 23 -0.22 -5.53 -5.02
CA GLN A 23 0.18 -6.86 -5.48
C GLN A 23 1.34 -7.48 -4.69
N HIS A 24 2.00 -6.70 -3.82
CA HIS A 24 3.21 -7.15 -3.13
C HIS A 24 2.96 -8.37 -2.24
N THR A 25 3.68 -9.47 -2.43
CA THR A 25 3.41 -10.75 -1.72
C THR A 25 3.96 -10.79 -0.31
N LEU A 26 4.93 -9.94 0.04
CA LEU A 26 5.55 -9.90 1.37
C LEU A 26 4.72 -9.12 2.41
N PHE A 27 3.65 -8.44 2.00
CA PHE A 27 2.79 -7.69 2.90
C PHE A 27 1.45 -8.39 3.09
N THR A 28 0.96 -8.39 4.32
CA THR A 28 -0.42 -8.75 4.60
C THR A 28 -1.38 -7.72 4.01
N ALA A 29 -2.63 -8.10 3.80
CA ALA A 29 -3.63 -7.16 3.30
C ALA A 29 -3.79 -5.92 4.20
N ARG A 30 -3.62 -6.07 5.51
CA ARG A 30 -3.71 -4.95 6.45
C ARG A 30 -2.56 -3.96 6.27
N GLU A 31 -1.35 -4.46 6.09
CA GLU A 31 -0.16 -3.64 5.82
C GLU A 31 -0.26 -2.89 4.49
N LYS A 32 -0.76 -3.56 3.45
CA LYS A 32 -1.01 -2.92 2.14
C LYS A 32 -2.02 -1.78 2.25
N LEU A 33 -3.12 -2.02 2.95
CA LEU A 33 -4.14 -0.99 3.17
C LEU A 33 -3.59 0.19 3.96
N ASP A 34 -2.75 -0.05 4.97
CA ASP A 34 -2.13 1.02 5.76
C ASP A 34 -1.25 1.94 4.89
N LEU A 35 -0.38 1.35 4.07
CA LEU A 35 0.48 2.08 3.15
C LEU A 35 -0.31 2.86 2.09
N LEU A 36 -1.31 2.23 1.48
CA LEU A 36 -2.14 2.88 0.47
C LEU A 36 -2.97 4.03 1.05
N ASN A 37 -3.46 3.90 2.29
CA ASN A 37 -4.16 5.02 2.95
C ASN A 37 -3.21 6.17 3.31
N GLN A 38 -1.96 5.88 3.69
CA GLN A 38 -0.94 6.92 3.92
C GLN A 38 -0.64 7.67 2.62
N LEU A 39 -0.38 6.93 1.53
CA LEU A 39 -0.14 7.52 0.22
C LEU A 39 -1.33 8.37 -0.26
N LYS A 40 -2.56 7.91 -0.01
CA LYS A 40 -3.78 8.68 -0.34
C LYS A 40 -3.88 9.97 0.45
N ALA A 41 -3.54 9.95 1.74
CA ALA A 41 -3.57 11.14 2.58
C ALA A 41 -2.53 12.18 2.11
N GLU A 42 -1.34 11.72 1.74
CA GLU A 42 -0.30 12.57 1.16
C GLU A 42 -0.74 13.15 -0.19
N ALA A 43 -1.31 12.31 -1.07
CA ALA A 43 -1.80 12.76 -2.38
C ALA A 43 -2.94 13.78 -2.25
N THR A 44 -3.91 13.52 -1.37
CA THR A 44 -5.03 14.44 -1.15
C THR A 44 -4.56 15.75 -0.52
N GLY A 45 -3.61 15.70 0.43
CA GLY A 45 -3.05 16.91 1.04
C GLY A 45 -2.27 17.77 0.05
N ALA A 46 -1.44 17.13 -0.79
CA ALA A 46 -0.66 17.83 -1.80
C ALA A 46 -1.52 18.34 -2.98
N GLU A 47 -2.60 17.66 -3.34
CA GLU A 47 -3.60 18.16 -4.30
C GLU A 47 -4.26 19.47 -3.79
N VAL A 48 -4.61 19.51 -2.50
CA VAL A 48 -5.15 20.72 -1.85
C VAL A 48 -4.14 21.86 -1.82
N GLU A 49 -2.85 21.57 -1.65
CA GLU A 49 -1.76 22.55 -1.75
C GLU A 49 -1.39 22.93 -3.20
N GLY A 50 -2.07 22.35 -4.21
CA GLY A 50 -1.79 22.61 -5.62
C GLY A 50 -0.44 22.07 -6.09
N ASN A 51 0.15 21.15 -5.32
CA ASN A 51 1.42 20.52 -5.64
C ASN A 51 1.19 19.32 -6.58
N ARG A 52 2.10 19.12 -7.54
CA ARG A 52 2.04 17.92 -8.40
C ARG A 52 2.38 16.69 -7.57
N VAL A 53 1.35 15.94 -7.22
CA VAL A 53 1.49 14.60 -6.66
C VAL A 53 2.02 13.64 -7.72
N ALA A 54 2.79 12.65 -7.27
CA ALA A 54 3.30 11.60 -8.15
C ALA A 54 2.20 10.64 -8.62
N PHE A 55 1.08 10.55 -7.88
CA PHE A 55 -0.04 9.66 -8.12
C PHE A 55 -1.36 10.35 -7.81
N GLU A 56 -2.37 10.09 -8.63
CA GLU A 56 -3.71 10.61 -8.40
C GLU A 56 -4.40 9.85 -7.26
N PRO A 57 -5.24 10.50 -6.43
CA PRO A 57 -5.98 9.82 -5.37
C PRO A 57 -6.87 8.68 -5.90
N ALA A 58 -7.36 8.80 -7.14
CA ALA A 58 -8.14 7.77 -7.82
C ALA A 58 -7.33 6.48 -8.07
N GLU A 59 -6.07 6.59 -8.49
CA GLU A 59 -5.20 5.42 -8.72
C GLU A 59 -4.92 4.67 -7.42
N ILE A 60 -4.81 5.41 -6.32
CA ILE A 60 -4.61 4.84 -4.99
C ILE A 60 -5.88 4.13 -4.52
N ASP A 61 -7.06 4.69 -4.79
CA ASP A 61 -8.34 4.04 -4.52
C ASP A 61 -8.52 2.72 -5.28
N GLU A 62 -8.09 2.66 -6.55
CA GLU A 62 -8.09 1.41 -7.32
C GLU A 62 -7.21 0.34 -6.67
N ALA A 63 -6.02 0.70 -6.20
CA ALA A 63 -5.14 -0.19 -5.48
C ALA A 63 -5.76 -0.69 -4.16
N ILE A 64 -6.43 0.19 -3.41
CA ILE A 64 -7.15 -0.18 -2.18
C ILE A 64 -8.28 -1.17 -2.49
N ALA A 65 -9.06 -0.89 -3.53
CA ALA A 65 -10.13 -1.78 -3.99
C ALA A 65 -9.59 -3.15 -4.39
N HIS A 66 -8.43 -3.19 -5.06
CA HIS A 66 -7.75 -4.43 -5.43
C HIS A 66 -7.38 -5.27 -4.20
N VAL A 67 -6.78 -4.65 -3.18
CA VAL A 67 -6.44 -5.35 -1.92
C VAL A 67 -7.70 -5.86 -1.22
N ARG A 68 -8.75 -5.04 -1.11
CA ARG A 68 -10.02 -5.43 -0.51
C ARG A 68 -10.68 -6.59 -1.27
N LYS A 69 -10.63 -6.57 -2.59
CA LYS A 69 -11.14 -7.66 -3.45
C LYS A 69 -10.33 -8.94 -3.24
N GLY A 70 -9.00 -8.85 -3.12
CA GLY A 70 -8.13 -9.98 -2.78
C GLY A 70 -8.46 -10.59 -1.42
N VAL A 71 -8.75 -9.76 -0.41
CA VAL A 71 -9.20 -10.22 0.91
C VAL A 71 -10.56 -10.90 0.84
N ALA A 72 -11.53 -10.29 0.15
CA ALA A 72 -12.87 -10.84 -0.01
C ALA A 72 -12.89 -12.18 -0.76
N ASN A 73 -11.96 -12.36 -1.70
CA ASN A 73 -11.77 -13.60 -2.45
C ASN A 73 -10.97 -14.68 -1.68
N GLY A 74 -10.62 -14.46 -0.41
CA GLY A 74 -9.85 -15.41 0.41
C GLY A 74 -8.35 -15.47 0.10
N VAL A 75 -7.87 -14.75 -0.92
CA VAL A 75 -6.46 -14.72 -1.33
C VAL A 75 -5.55 -14.04 -0.28
N GLY A 76 -6.13 -13.32 0.69
CA GLY A 76 -5.40 -12.55 1.71
C GLY A 76 -5.46 -13.08 3.14
N THR A 77 -6.21 -14.16 3.43
CA THR A 77 -6.33 -14.69 4.80
C THR A 77 -5.30 -15.78 5.14
N GLU A 78 -4.60 -16.33 4.16
CA GLU A 78 -3.74 -17.51 4.34
C GLU A 78 -2.23 -17.21 4.30
N THR A 79 -1.78 -16.00 4.00
CA THR A 79 -0.32 -15.70 3.99
C THR A 79 0.30 -15.50 5.37
N VAL A 80 -0.47 -15.70 6.45
CA VAL A 80 0.10 -15.96 7.77
C VAL A 80 0.22 -17.47 7.98
N PHE A 81 1.16 -18.11 7.27
CA PHE A 81 1.88 -19.23 7.87
C PHE A 81 2.65 -18.65 9.06
N LYS A 82 1.96 -18.57 10.20
CA LYS A 82 2.57 -18.42 11.52
C LYS A 82 3.22 -19.75 11.85
N GLY A 83 4.36 -20.01 11.23
CA GLY A 83 5.20 -21.18 11.44
C GLY A 83 6.66 -20.74 11.51
N ASP A 84 7.23 -20.91 12.70
CA ASP A 84 8.65 -21.18 12.96
C ASP A 84 9.68 -20.07 12.67
N PHE A 85 10.06 -19.31 13.71
CA PHE A 85 11.43 -18.89 14.03
C PHE A 85 11.54 -18.55 15.53
#